data_AF-A0A9D5JM27-F1
#
_entry.id   AF-A0A9D5JM27-F1
#
_cell.length_a   1.000
_cell.length_b   1.000
_cell.length_c   1.000
_cell.angle_alpha   90.00
_cell.angle_beta   90.00
_cell.angle_gamma   90.00
#
_symmetry.space_group_name_H-M   'P 1'
#
loop_
_entity.id
_entity.type
_entity.pdbx_description
1 polymer ?
#
loop_
_entity_poly.entity_id
_entity_poly.type
_entity_poly.pdbx_seq_one_letter_code
_entity_poly.pdbx_strand_id
1 'polypeptide(L)'
;MPERQTSDNTVRACLLFISAVLVVYSFHVLRDILAPLAMAIFIWLIIDAFARWIDEMASWIPYWLGLTLALITVVLGLVGVALIITDTGFNIARDAPRYSARIQEITGWIADVSGREISYEELDREFAVTRRLQSGLLGLAGSVQSVLSDFLVIGVYVAFLFAAQSSFAGKMDDLFPDSEGRRRASHVTGRIRESVEKYLGVQTVASLIQTVLSYIVMVGFGLENALFWAMVIFILNYIPIIGGIFAVVLP
;
A
#
# COMPACT_ATOMS: atom_id res chain seq x y z
N MET A 1 36.18 -44.18 21.09
CA MET A 1 34.80 -43.81 21.49
C MET A 1 34.42 -42.47 20.86
N PRO A 2 33.85 -42.42 19.63
CA PRO A 2 33.39 -41.19 18.98
C PRO A 2 31.86 -41.08 18.78
N GLU A 3 31.06 -42.08 19.16
CA GLU A 3 29.64 -42.15 18.78
C GLU A 3 28.67 -41.21 19.53
N ARG A 4 29.08 -40.58 20.64
CA ARG A 4 28.17 -39.72 21.42
C ARG A 4 27.94 -38.31 20.86
N GLN A 5 28.80 -37.83 19.96
CA GLN A 5 28.79 -36.42 19.53
C GLN A 5 27.89 -36.17 18.30
N THR A 6 27.62 -37.18 17.49
CA THR A 6 26.77 -37.06 16.29
C THR A 6 25.28 -37.01 16.65
N SER A 7 24.85 -37.76 17.68
CA SER A 7 23.44 -37.79 18.11
C SER A 7 22.94 -36.44 18.64
N ASP A 8 23.77 -35.66 19.34
CA ASP A 8 23.37 -34.36 19.90
C ASP A 8 23.17 -33.33 18.77
N ASN A 9 24.03 -33.35 17.75
CA ASN A 9 23.88 -32.46 16.59
C ASN A 9 22.67 -32.82 15.72
N THR A 10 22.39 -34.11 15.53
CA THR A 10 21.19 -34.55 14.79
C THR A 10 19.90 -34.22 15.53
N VAL A 11 19.85 -34.45 16.85
CA VAL A 11 18.68 -34.09 17.67
C VAL A 11 18.47 -32.58 17.69
N ARG A 12 19.54 -31.78 17.85
CA ARG A 12 19.47 -30.32 17.76
C ARG A 12 19.00 -29.86 16.39
N ALA A 13 19.50 -30.45 15.30
CA ALA A 13 19.07 -30.11 13.95
C ALA A 13 17.59 -30.45 13.72
N CYS A 14 17.12 -31.60 14.18
CA CYS A 14 15.70 -31.97 14.13
C CYS A 14 14.82 -31.03 14.97
N LEU A 15 15.25 -30.67 16.17
CA LEU A 15 14.52 -29.73 17.03
C LEU A 15 14.47 -28.32 16.42
N LEU A 16 15.57 -27.85 15.82
CA LEU A 16 15.60 -26.57 15.10
C LEU A 16 14.71 -26.59 13.86
N PHE A 17 14.66 -27.72 13.14
CA PHE A 17 13.78 -27.87 12.00
C PHE A 17 12.30 -27.85 12.42
N ILE A 18 11.93 -28.61 13.45
CA ILE A 18 10.57 -28.65 13.98
C ILE A 18 10.17 -27.27 14.53
N SER A 19 11.05 -26.58 15.25
CA SER A 19 10.76 -25.24 15.76
C SER A 19 10.60 -24.22 14.63
N ALA A 20 11.43 -24.28 13.58
CA ALA A 20 11.29 -23.41 12.41
C ALA A 20 9.95 -23.66 11.69
N VAL A 21 9.56 -24.92 11.49
CA VAL A 21 8.27 -25.28 10.88
C VAL A 21 7.10 -24.78 11.73
N LEU A 22 7.17 -24.95 13.05
CA LEU A 22 6.14 -24.44 13.98
C LEU A 22 6.01 -22.92 13.92
N VAL A 23 7.13 -22.19 13.83
CA VAL A 23 7.13 -20.73 13.69
C VAL A 23 6.48 -20.31 12.37
N VAL A 24 6.87 -20.93 11.25
CA VAL A 24 6.28 -20.63 9.94
C VAL A 24 4.79 -20.96 9.91
N TYR A 25 4.39 -22.10 10.47
CA TYR A 25 2.99 -22.49 10.57
C TYR A 25 2.19 -21.52 11.46
N SER A 26 2.77 -21.08 12.58
CA SER A 26 2.15 -20.07 13.44
C SER A 26 1.94 -18.75 12.68
N PHE A 27 2.92 -18.29 11.90
CA PHE A 27 2.76 -17.11 11.04
C PHE A 27 1.67 -17.28 9.98
N HIS A 28 1.51 -18.49 9.43
CA HIS A 28 0.46 -18.77 8.47
C HIS A 28 -0.93 -18.69 9.11
N VAL A 29 -1.11 -19.30 10.29
CA VAL A 29 -2.39 -19.29 11.03
C VAL A 29 -2.72 -17.88 11.54
N LEU A 30 -1.72 -17.13 12.01
CA LEU A 30 -1.91 -15.77 12.53
C LEU A 30 -1.86 -14.70 11.44
N ARG A 31 -1.78 -15.06 10.15
CA ARG A 31 -1.63 -14.11 9.05
C ARG A 31 -2.69 -13.01 9.07
N ASP A 32 -3.95 -13.37 9.32
CA ASP A 32 -5.07 -12.42 9.28
C ASP A 32 -5.03 -11.39 10.43
N ILE A 33 -4.29 -11.69 11.50
CA ILE A 33 -4.05 -10.78 12.62
C ILE A 33 -2.74 -10.01 12.41
N LEU A 34 -1.69 -10.70 11.99
CA LEU A 34 -0.34 -10.15 11.85
C LEU A 34 -0.20 -9.24 10.64
N ALA A 35 -0.88 -9.50 9.52
CA ALA A 35 -0.77 -8.66 8.33
C ALA A 35 -1.33 -7.25 8.57
N PRO A 36 -2.54 -7.06 9.13
CA PRO A 36 -3.02 -5.73 9.48
C PRO A 36 -2.19 -5.07 10.60
N LEU A 37 -1.67 -5.84 11.56
CA LEU A 37 -0.77 -5.32 12.59
C LEU A 37 0.56 -4.81 11.98
N ALA A 38 1.15 -5.56 11.06
CA ALA A 38 2.37 -5.14 10.37
C ALA A 38 2.13 -3.86 9.54
N MET A 39 0.98 -3.77 8.86
CA MET A 39 0.56 -2.56 8.17
C MET A 39 0.33 -1.40 9.15
N ALA A 40 -0.24 -1.66 10.32
CA ALA A 40 -0.42 -0.65 11.35
C ALA A 40 0.91 -0.14 11.90
N ILE A 41 1.89 -1.02 12.15
CA ILE A 41 3.25 -0.61 12.54
C ILE A 41 3.86 0.27 11.46
N PHE A 42 3.70 -0.11 10.19
CA PHE A 42 4.18 0.68 9.06
C PHE A 42 3.54 2.06 8.98
N ILE A 43 2.21 2.17 9.07
CA ILE A 43 1.49 3.46 9.06
C ILE A 43 1.85 4.28 10.30
N TRP A 44 1.93 3.66 11.47
CA TRP A 44 2.35 4.30 12.71
C TRP A 44 3.73 4.94 12.56
N LEU A 45 4.70 4.23 11.97
CA LEU A 45 6.04 4.77 11.67
C LEU A 45 5.97 6.01 10.76
N ILE A 46 5.12 5.99 9.73
CA ILE A 46 4.93 7.15 8.83
C ILE A 46 4.37 8.35 9.61
N ILE A 47 3.29 8.13 10.36
CA ILE A 47 2.61 9.18 11.13
C ILE A 47 3.59 9.80 12.12
N ASP A 48 4.35 8.96 12.83
CA ASP A 48 5.27 9.42 13.84
C ASP A 48 6.52 10.12 13.25
N ALA A 49 7.03 9.66 12.09
CA ALA A 49 8.08 10.37 11.36
C ALA A 49 7.62 11.77 10.93
N PHE A 50 6.39 11.86 10.42
CA PHE A 50 5.79 13.13 10.01
C PHE A 50 5.54 14.06 11.20
N ALA A 51 5.06 13.53 12.32
CA ALA A 51 4.86 14.28 13.55
C ALA A 51 6.18 14.85 14.08
N ARG A 52 7.27 14.07 14.06
CA ARG A 52 8.61 14.57 14.42
C ARG A 52 9.12 15.65 13.48
N TRP A 53 8.93 15.49 12.17
CA TRP A 53 9.32 16.51 11.21
C TRP A 53 8.57 17.84 11.45
N ILE A 54 7.29 17.78 11.82
CA ILE A 54 6.52 18.97 12.23
C ILE A 54 7.07 19.55 13.54
N ASP A 55 7.33 18.72 14.55
CA ASP A 55 7.87 19.16 15.85
C ASP A 55 9.23 19.89 15.70
N GLU A 56 10.10 19.38 14.83
CA GLU A 56 11.37 20.01 14.49
C GLU A 56 11.20 21.36 13.76
N MET A 57 10.21 21.47 12.86
CA MET A 57 9.92 22.70 12.12
C MET A 57 9.17 23.73 12.98
N ALA A 58 8.33 23.26 13.90
CA ALA A 58 7.34 24.02 14.65
C ALA A 58 7.34 23.56 16.12
N SER A 59 8.39 23.95 16.85
CA SER A 59 8.61 23.61 18.27
C SER A 59 7.55 24.12 19.27
N TRP A 60 6.65 25.00 18.82
CA TRP A 60 5.47 25.48 19.55
C TRP A 60 4.28 24.51 19.57
N ILE A 61 4.28 23.43 18.78
CA ILE A 61 3.15 22.48 18.69
C ILE A 61 3.41 21.27 19.61
N PRO A 62 2.57 21.00 20.64
CA PRO A 62 2.75 19.83 21.49
C PRO A 62 2.52 18.52 20.71
N TYR A 63 3.32 17.50 20.98
CA TYR A 63 3.33 16.20 20.26
C TYR A 63 1.95 15.55 20.09
N TRP A 64 1.06 15.67 21.09
CA TRP A 64 -0.30 15.13 21.01
C TRP A 64 -1.16 15.82 19.93
N LEU A 65 -0.91 17.10 19.66
CA LEU A 65 -1.59 17.84 18.60
C LEU A 65 -1.06 17.41 17.21
N GLY A 66 0.25 17.19 17.09
CA GLY A 66 0.87 16.63 15.88
C GLY A 66 0.33 15.22 15.57
N LEU A 67 0.15 14.39 16.60
CA LEU A 67 -0.47 13.08 16.48
C LEU A 67 -1.90 13.15 15.97
N THR A 68 -2.72 14.03 16.57
CA THR A 68 -4.13 14.18 16.20
C THR A 68 -4.26 14.69 14.77
N LEU A 69 -3.42 15.66 14.37
CA LEU A 69 -3.36 16.19 13.02
C LEU A 69 -2.97 15.11 12.00
N ALA A 70 -2.00 14.27 12.32
CA ALA A 70 -1.55 13.22 11.42
C ALA A 70 -2.59 12.09 11.29
N LEU A 71 -3.29 11.73 12.37
CA LEU A 71 -4.44 10.82 12.32
C LEU A 71 -5.55 11.39 11.43
N ILE A 72 -5.91 12.66 11.62
CA ILE A 72 -6.93 13.35 10.81
C ILE A 72 -6.52 13.37 9.33
N THR A 73 -5.24 13.64 9.03
CA THR A 73 -4.71 13.65 7.66
C THR A 73 -4.89 12.29 6.98
N VAL A 74 -4.57 11.19 7.68
CA VAL A 74 -4.75 9.84 7.15
C VAL A 74 -6.23 9.52 6.91
N VAL A 75 -7.09 9.84 7.87
CA VAL A 75 -8.55 9.62 7.74
C VAL A 75 -9.14 10.44 6.60
N LEU A 76 -8.78 11.72 6.49
CA LEU A 76 -9.22 12.60 5.40
C LEU A 76 -8.72 12.12 4.05
N GLY A 77 -7.46 11.70 3.95
CA GLY A 77 -6.91 11.11 2.73
C GLY A 77 -7.72 9.90 2.27
N LEU A 78 -8.07 9.01 3.21
CA LEU A 78 -8.87 7.82 2.92
C LEU A 78 -10.30 8.14 2.49
N VAL A 79 -10.97 9.06 3.19
CA VAL A 79 -12.30 9.54 2.81
C VAL A 79 -12.25 10.19 1.43
N GLY A 80 -11.23 11.02 1.16
CA GLY A 80 -11.01 11.63 -0.15
C GLY A 80 -10.89 10.58 -1.26
N VAL A 81 -10.08 9.53 -1.03
CA VAL A 81 -9.94 8.40 -1.97
C VAL A 81 -11.29 7.72 -2.22
N ALA A 82 -12.04 7.40 -1.17
CA ALA A 82 -13.35 6.76 -1.29
C ALA A 82 -14.37 7.61 -2.06
N LEU A 83 -14.38 8.92 -1.81
CA LEU A 83 -15.26 9.86 -2.53
C LEU A 83 -14.90 9.95 -4.02
N ILE A 84 -13.61 10.08 -4.35
CA ILE A 84 -13.13 10.13 -5.74
C ILE A 84 -13.51 8.84 -6.49
N ILE A 85 -13.38 7.68 -5.85
CA ILE A 85 -13.71 6.40 -6.47
C ILE A 85 -15.22 6.26 -6.68
N THR A 86 -16.02 6.69 -5.70
CA THR A 86 -17.47 6.66 -5.81
C THR A 86 -17.93 7.55 -6.95
N ASP A 87 -17.47 8.80 -7.01
CA ASP A 87 -17.79 9.74 -8.08
C ASP A 87 -17.36 9.22 -9.46
N THR A 88 -16.10 8.75 -9.57
CA THR A 88 -15.56 8.26 -10.84
C THR A 88 -16.24 6.97 -11.30
N GLY A 89 -16.55 6.04 -10.40
CA GLY A 89 -17.27 4.81 -10.71
C GLY A 89 -18.66 5.08 -11.27
N PHE A 90 -19.39 6.03 -10.70
CA PHE A 90 -20.69 6.47 -11.21
C PHE A 90 -20.57 7.21 -12.56
N ASN A 91 -19.53 8.03 -12.74
CA ASN A 91 -19.33 8.78 -13.99
C ASN A 91 -18.91 7.84 -15.15
N ILE A 92 -17.99 6.91 -14.94
CA ILE A 92 -17.59 5.93 -15.97
C ILE A 92 -18.77 5.04 -16.38
N ALA A 93 -19.62 4.62 -15.42
CA ALA A 93 -20.80 3.83 -15.73
C ALA A 93 -21.83 4.62 -16.58
N ARG A 94 -21.97 5.92 -16.35
CA ARG A 94 -22.84 6.82 -17.12
C ARG A 94 -22.27 7.17 -18.50
N ASP A 95 -20.95 7.30 -18.60
CA ASP A 95 -20.23 7.68 -19.82
C ASP A 95 -19.84 6.47 -20.69
N ALA A 96 -20.22 5.25 -20.29
CA ALA A 96 -20.01 4.04 -21.08
C ALA A 96 -20.43 4.17 -22.57
N PRO A 97 -21.58 4.79 -22.92
CA PRO A 97 -21.97 5.02 -24.31
C PRO A 97 -21.03 5.99 -25.05
N ARG A 98 -20.41 6.94 -24.35
CA ARG A 98 -19.46 7.89 -24.93
C ARG A 98 -18.11 7.23 -25.18
N TYR A 99 -17.69 6.33 -24.31
CA TYR A 99 -16.51 5.49 -24.55
C TYR A 99 -16.71 4.57 -25.75
N SER A 100 -17.89 3.98 -25.93
CA SER A 100 -18.16 3.17 -27.12
C SER A 100 -18.10 4.00 -28.41
N ALA A 101 -18.64 5.23 -28.40
CA ALA A 101 -18.56 6.14 -29.54
C ALA A 101 -17.11 6.54 -29.89
N ARG A 102 -16.25 6.81 -28.90
CA ARG A 102 -14.83 7.09 -29.15
C ARG A 102 -14.06 5.87 -29.66
N ILE A 103 -14.36 4.68 -29.15
CA ILE A 103 -13.74 3.47 -29.68
C ILE A 103 -14.19 3.25 -31.14
N GLN A 104 -15.46 3.53 -31.47
CA GLN A 104 -15.95 3.47 -32.85
C GLN A 104 -15.22 4.45 -33.78
N GLU A 105 -14.94 5.68 -33.34
CA GLU A 105 -14.10 6.63 -34.09
C GLU A 105 -12.68 6.10 -34.31
N ILE A 106 -12.06 5.55 -33.26
CA ILE A 106 -10.71 4.99 -33.35
C ILE A 106 -10.68 3.77 -34.29
N THR A 107 -11.66 2.87 -34.19
CA THR A 107 -11.76 1.71 -35.08
C THR A 107 -12.05 2.13 -36.52
N GLY A 108 -12.85 3.18 -36.73
CA GLY A 108 -13.08 3.77 -38.04
C GLY A 108 -11.81 4.35 -38.65
N TRP A 109 -11.03 5.10 -37.87
CA TRP A 109 -9.72 5.61 -38.32
C TRP A 109 -8.74 4.47 -38.63
N ILE A 110 -8.70 3.42 -37.81
CA ILE A 110 -7.87 2.23 -38.08
C ILE A 110 -8.34 1.51 -39.35
N ALA A 111 -9.65 1.41 -39.57
CA ALA A 111 -10.21 0.79 -40.78
C ALA A 111 -9.83 1.58 -42.04
N ASP A 112 -9.88 2.91 -41.99
CA ASP A 112 -9.47 3.79 -43.09
C ASP A 112 -7.98 3.66 -43.44
N VAL A 113 -7.12 3.44 -42.43
CA VAL A 113 -5.66 3.30 -42.62
C VAL A 113 -5.26 1.87 -43.02
N SER A 114 -5.95 0.85 -42.52
CA SER A 114 -5.58 -0.57 -42.70
C SER A 114 -6.40 -1.30 -43.78
N GLY A 115 -7.48 -0.70 -44.29
CA GLY A 115 -8.40 -1.30 -45.25
C GLY A 115 -9.22 -2.47 -44.68
N ARG A 116 -9.24 -2.63 -43.36
CA ARG A 116 -9.89 -3.74 -42.65
C ARG A 116 -10.98 -3.14 -41.75
N GLU A 117 -12.25 -3.37 -42.08
CA GLU A 117 -13.37 -2.97 -41.22
C GLU A 117 -13.33 -3.83 -39.94
N ILE A 118 -12.85 -3.24 -38.85
CA ILE A 118 -12.99 -3.80 -37.52
C ILE A 118 -14.15 -3.05 -36.87
N SER A 119 -15.32 -3.67 -36.79
CA SER A 119 -16.46 -3.07 -36.10
C SER A 119 -16.31 -3.22 -34.59
N TYR A 120 -16.72 -2.20 -33.83
CA TYR A 120 -16.82 -2.26 -32.38
C TYR A 120 -17.68 -3.43 -31.90
N GLU A 121 -18.73 -3.78 -32.64
CA GLU A 121 -19.62 -4.89 -32.30
C GLU A 121 -18.94 -6.26 -32.44
N GLU A 122 -18.07 -6.44 -33.43
CA GLU A 122 -17.29 -7.68 -33.57
C GLU A 122 -16.25 -7.79 -32.46
N LEU A 123 -15.57 -6.69 -32.15
CA LEU A 123 -14.59 -6.62 -31.07
C LEU A 123 -15.22 -6.87 -29.69
N ASP A 124 -16.39 -6.28 -29.42
CA ASP A 124 -17.11 -6.51 -28.16
C ASP A 124 -17.67 -7.93 -28.09
N ARG A 125 -18.11 -8.52 -29.21
CA ARG A 125 -18.61 -9.89 -29.23
C ARG A 125 -17.50 -10.93 -29.01
N GLU A 126 -16.31 -10.69 -29.55
CA GLU A 126 -15.17 -11.60 -29.43
C GLU A 126 -14.41 -11.43 -28.10
N PHE A 127 -14.24 -10.19 -27.63
CA PHE A 127 -13.44 -9.90 -26.43
C PHE A 127 -14.25 -9.52 -25.19
N ALA A 128 -15.58 -9.37 -25.31
CA ALA A 128 -16.49 -8.95 -24.25
C ALA A 128 -16.01 -7.68 -23.53
N VAL A 129 -15.53 -6.70 -24.31
CA VAL A 129 -14.84 -5.49 -23.82
C VAL A 129 -15.71 -4.75 -22.80
N THR A 130 -16.99 -4.54 -23.10
CA THR A 130 -17.95 -3.85 -22.24
C THR A 130 -18.16 -4.60 -20.93
N ARG A 131 -18.35 -5.93 -21.01
CA ARG A 131 -18.55 -6.77 -19.82
C ARG A 131 -17.30 -6.82 -18.95
N ARG A 132 -16.11 -6.91 -19.55
CA ARG A 132 -14.83 -6.91 -18.83
C ARG A 132 -14.58 -5.58 -18.16
N LEU A 133 -14.83 -4.46 -18.84
CA LEU A 133 -14.74 -3.11 -18.26
C LEU A 133 -15.69 -2.96 -17.08
N GLN A 134 -16.96 -3.32 -17.22
CA GLN A 134 -17.94 -3.27 -16.14
C GLN A 134 -17.54 -4.16 -14.95
N SER A 135 -17.15 -5.41 -15.20
CA SER A 135 -16.68 -6.33 -14.15
C SER A 135 -15.40 -5.84 -13.48
N GLY A 136 -14.51 -5.20 -14.24
CA GLY A 136 -13.28 -4.59 -13.73
C GLY A 136 -13.60 -3.42 -12.82
N LEU A 137 -14.49 -2.52 -13.23
CA LEU A 137 -14.93 -1.38 -12.40
C LEU A 137 -15.64 -1.84 -11.12
N LEU A 138 -16.52 -2.84 -11.21
CA LEU A 138 -17.17 -3.42 -10.03
C LEU A 138 -16.16 -4.13 -9.10
N GLY A 139 -15.19 -4.84 -9.67
CA GLY A 139 -14.10 -5.48 -8.92
C GLY A 139 -13.19 -4.46 -8.24
N LEU A 140 -12.91 -3.32 -8.89
CA LEU A 140 -12.19 -2.20 -8.31
C LEU A 140 -13.00 -1.59 -7.15
N ALA A 141 -14.29 -1.32 -7.34
CA ALA A 141 -15.15 -0.81 -6.28
C ALA A 141 -15.21 -1.76 -5.06
N GLY A 142 -15.33 -3.08 -5.30
CA GLY A 142 -15.28 -4.09 -4.25
C GLY A 142 -13.93 -4.14 -3.53
N SER A 143 -12.82 -4.03 -4.27
CA SER A 143 -11.47 -3.96 -3.68
C SER A 143 -11.27 -2.71 -2.84
N VAL A 144 -11.85 -1.58 -3.26
CA VAL A 144 -11.79 -0.32 -2.51
C VAL A 144 -12.60 -0.43 -1.22
N GLN A 145 -13.77 -1.05 -1.28
CA GLN A 145 -14.59 -1.32 -0.10
C GLN A 145 -13.87 -2.26 0.88
N SER A 146 -13.20 -3.31 0.39
CA SER A 146 -12.43 -4.22 1.25
C SER A 146 -11.24 -3.51 1.89
N VAL A 147 -10.49 -2.74 1.11
CA VAL A 147 -9.38 -1.92 1.60
C VAL A 147 -9.86 -0.93 2.67
N LEU A 148 -10.99 -0.24 2.46
CA LEU A 148 -11.60 0.66 3.44
C LEU A 148 -11.96 -0.08 4.75
N SER A 149 -12.47 -1.31 4.64
CA SER A 149 -12.82 -2.14 5.80
C SER A 149 -11.56 -2.57 6.58
N ASP A 150 -10.52 -3.01 5.88
CA ASP A 150 -9.23 -3.36 6.48
C ASP A 150 -8.57 -2.15 7.15
N PHE A 151 -8.69 -0.97 6.54
CA PHE A 151 -8.17 0.28 7.11
C PHE A 151 -8.81 0.65 8.44
N LEU A 152 -10.08 0.30 8.70
CA LEU A 152 -10.68 0.52 10.02
C LEU A 152 -9.97 -0.29 11.10
N VAL A 153 -9.72 -1.58 10.82
CA VAL A 153 -8.99 -2.47 11.74
C VAL A 153 -7.56 -2.00 11.94
N ILE A 154 -6.88 -1.63 10.86
CA ILE A 154 -5.52 -1.07 10.90
C ILE A 154 -5.51 0.22 11.72
N GLY A 155 -6.50 1.10 11.54
CA GLY A 155 -6.65 2.35 12.29
C GLY A 155 -6.80 2.13 13.79
N VAL A 156 -7.58 1.10 14.19
CA VAL A 156 -7.65 0.67 15.60
C VAL A 156 -6.30 0.21 16.11
N TYR A 157 -5.55 -0.61 15.35
CA TYR A 157 -4.20 -1.00 15.74
C TYR A 157 -3.24 0.18 15.85
N VAL A 158 -3.29 1.13 14.92
CA VAL A 158 -2.49 2.36 14.99
C VAL A 158 -2.80 3.14 16.26
N ALA A 159 -4.09 3.29 16.62
CA ALA A 159 -4.49 3.95 17.86
C ALA A 159 -3.94 3.22 19.10
N PHE A 160 -4.01 1.89 19.13
CA PHE A 160 -3.41 1.08 20.18
C PHE A 160 -1.88 1.21 20.24
N LEU A 161 -1.19 1.20 19.09
CA LEU A 161 0.25 1.37 19.01
C LEU A 161 0.68 2.73 19.56
N PHE A 162 -0.05 3.80 19.24
CA PHE A 162 0.21 5.13 19.81
C PHE A 162 -0.05 5.19 21.31
N ALA A 163 -1.16 4.61 21.79
CA ALA A 163 -1.43 4.53 23.23
C ALA A 163 -0.33 3.75 23.96
N ALA A 164 0.14 2.65 23.36
CA ALA A 164 1.19 1.81 23.91
C ALA A 164 2.59 2.45 23.86
N GLN A 165 2.88 3.30 22.86
CA GLN A 165 4.19 3.90 22.58
C GLN A 165 4.81 4.58 23.82
N SER A 166 4.00 5.34 24.58
CA SER A 166 4.46 6.02 25.79
C SER A 166 4.91 5.06 26.90
N SER A 167 4.29 3.88 26.99
CA SER A 167 4.59 2.83 27.97
C SER A 167 5.64 1.82 27.50
N PHE A 168 5.96 1.81 26.21
CA PHE A 168 6.78 0.78 25.59
C PHE A 168 8.25 0.84 26.03
N ALA A 169 8.79 2.05 26.19
CA ALA A 169 10.15 2.24 26.67
C ALA A 169 10.36 1.67 28.08
N GLY A 170 9.45 1.96 29.02
CA GLY A 170 9.51 1.41 30.38
C GLY A 170 9.39 -0.11 30.43
N LYS A 171 8.49 -0.69 29.63
CA LYS A 171 8.33 -2.15 29.55
C LYS A 171 9.56 -2.85 28.94
N MET A 172 10.19 -2.24 27.93
CA MET A 172 11.44 -2.74 27.37
C MET A 172 12.59 -2.70 28.39
N ASP A 173 12.64 -1.64 29.19
CA ASP A 173 13.66 -1.51 30.24
C ASP A 173 13.51 -2.59 31.32
N ASP A 174 12.27 -2.98 31.65
CA ASP A 174 11.98 -4.06 32.60
C ASP A 174 12.32 -5.47 32.06
N LEU A 175 12.23 -5.67 30.74
CA LEU A 175 12.56 -6.94 30.07
C LEU A 175 14.08 -7.20 29.99
N PHE A 176 14.90 -6.15 29.99
CA PHE A 176 16.36 -6.25 29.97
C PHE A 176 16.95 -5.72 31.28
N PRO A 177 17.19 -6.58 32.29
CA PRO A 177 17.75 -6.16 33.57
C PRO A 177 19.19 -5.62 33.45
N ASP A 178 19.91 -5.99 32.40
CA ASP A 178 21.28 -5.52 32.13
C ASP A 178 21.32 -4.23 31.30
N SER A 179 22.16 -3.29 31.70
CA SER A 179 22.25 -1.96 31.10
C SER A 179 22.86 -1.97 29.69
N GLU A 180 23.76 -2.90 29.39
CA GLU A 180 24.33 -3.05 28.04
C GLU A 180 23.32 -3.68 27.07
N GLY A 181 22.60 -4.70 27.52
CA GLY A 181 21.50 -5.33 26.75
C GLY A 181 20.42 -4.31 26.36
N ARG A 182 20.01 -3.47 27.32
CA ARG A 182 19.01 -2.41 27.13
C ARG A 182 19.45 -1.36 26.10
N ARG A 183 20.70 -0.89 26.19
CA ARG A 183 21.27 0.09 25.24
C ARG A 183 21.43 -0.49 23.83
N ARG A 184 21.75 -1.78 23.71
CA ARG A 184 21.87 -2.45 22.40
C ARG A 184 20.51 -2.62 21.73
N ALA A 185 19.49 -3.02 22.48
CA ALA A 185 18.12 -3.17 21.98
C ALA A 185 17.56 -1.83 21.50
N SER A 186 17.71 -0.75 22.27
CA SER A 186 17.23 0.59 21.87
C SER A 186 17.94 1.10 20.61
N HIS A 187 19.25 0.87 20.49
CA HIS A 187 20.03 1.25 19.30
C HIS A 187 19.58 0.51 18.03
N VAL A 188 19.28 -0.79 18.13
CA VAL A 188 18.82 -1.57 16.98
C VAL A 188 17.43 -1.12 16.54
N THR A 189 16.50 -0.98 17.49
CA THR A 189 15.13 -0.50 17.21
C THR A 189 15.15 0.90 16.59
N GLY A 190 15.98 1.81 17.12
CA GLY A 190 16.14 3.16 16.57
C GLY A 190 16.65 3.15 15.12
N ARG A 191 17.66 2.33 14.80
CA ARG A 191 18.18 2.22 13.43
C ARG A 191 17.18 1.62 12.44
N ILE A 192 16.41 0.62 12.86
CA ILE A 192 15.35 0.03 12.02
C ILE A 192 14.31 1.09 11.71
N ARG A 193 13.85 1.82 12.74
CA ARG A 193 12.91 2.93 12.60
C ARG A 193 13.41 3.97 11.59
N GLU A 194 14.60 4.51 11.81
CA GLU A 194 15.18 5.55 10.94
C GLU A 194 15.33 5.08 9.49
N SER A 195 15.74 3.81 9.29
CA SER A 195 15.89 3.23 7.95
C SER A 195 14.55 3.11 7.23
N VAL A 196 13.51 2.65 7.93
CA VAL A 196 12.15 2.53 7.39
C VAL A 196 11.58 3.91 7.06
N GLU A 197 11.72 4.88 7.96
CA GLU A 197 11.23 6.25 7.77
C GLU A 197 11.90 6.94 6.59
N LYS A 198 13.22 6.80 6.44
CA LYS A 198 13.97 7.35 5.31
C LYS A 198 13.54 6.73 3.98
N TYR A 199 13.39 5.41 3.93
CA TYR A 199 12.89 4.72 2.74
C TYR A 199 11.50 5.24 2.36
N LEU A 200 10.61 5.40 3.34
CA LEU A 200 9.25 5.87 3.10
C LEU A 200 9.17 7.32 2.68
N GLY A 201 9.98 8.20 3.28
CA GLY A 201 10.09 9.58 2.83
C GLY A 201 10.50 9.67 1.37
N VAL A 202 11.54 8.93 0.97
CA VAL A 202 11.99 8.88 -0.43
C VAL A 202 10.90 8.34 -1.35
N GLN A 203 10.26 7.23 -0.99
CA GLN A 203 9.19 6.62 -1.79
C GLN A 203 7.99 7.57 -1.97
N THR A 204 7.62 8.28 -0.91
CA THR A 204 6.47 9.22 -0.92
C THR A 204 6.76 10.41 -1.83
N VAL A 205 7.94 11.03 -1.70
CA VAL A 205 8.33 12.16 -2.55
C VAL A 205 8.43 11.73 -4.01
N ALA A 206 9.05 10.59 -4.30
CA ALA A 206 9.14 10.06 -5.65
C ALA A 206 7.76 9.79 -6.26
N SER A 207 6.86 9.14 -5.49
CA SER A 207 5.49 8.85 -5.92
C SER A 207 4.68 10.11 -6.16
N LEU A 208 4.86 11.13 -5.32
CA LEU A 208 4.19 12.43 -5.45
C LEU A 208 4.64 13.16 -6.71
N ILE A 209 5.95 13.23 -6.96
CA ILE A 209 6.50 13.85 -8.17
C ILE A 209 5.92 13.17 -9.42
N GLN A 210 6.00 11.84 -9.51
CA GLN A 210 5.48 11.10 -10.65
C GLN A 210 3.98 11.35 -10.85
N THR A 211 3.22 11.35 -9.76
CA THR A 211 1.76 11.59 -9.78
C THR A 211 1.41 12.98 -10.28
N VAL A 212 2.09 14.02 -9.77
CA VAL A 212 1.85 15.41 -10.15
C VAL A 212 2.19 15.62 -11.62
N LEU A 213 3.32 15.08 -12.09
CA LEU A 213 3.69 15.14 -13.51
C LEU A 213 2.63 14.46 -14.38
N SER A 214 2.21 13.24 -14.03
CA SER A 214 1.16 12.53 -14.76
C SER A 214 -0.17 13.30 -14.75
N TYR A 215 -0.56 13.91 -13.63
CA TYR A 215 -1.77 14.71 -13.52
C TYR A 215 -1.74 15.92 -14.47
N ILE A 216 -0.65 16.68 -14.48
CA ILE A 216 -0.49 17.85 -15.36
C ILE A 216 -0.61 17.42 -16.83
N VAL A 217 0.03 16.32 -17.20
CA VAL A 217 -0.04 15.76 -18.56
C VAL A 217 -1.49 15.38 -18.90
N MET A 218 -2.18 14.63 -18.05
CA MET A 218 -3.56 14.20 -18.28
C MET A 218 -4.53 15.37 -18.42
N VAL A 219 -4.40 16.40 -17.58
CA VAL A 219 -5.19 17.64 -17.70
C VAL A 219 -4.86 18.36 -19.00
N GLY A 220 -3.58 18.43 -19.39
CA GLY A 220 -3.15 19.04 -20.65
C GLY A 220 -3.74 18.37 -21.90
N PHE A 221 -3.98 17.05 -21.84
CA PHE A 221 -4.66 16.29 -22.90
C PHE A 221 -6.20 16.29 -22.78
N GLY A 222 -6.77 16.99 -21.78
CA GLY A 222 -8.22 17.05 -21.58
C GLY A 222 -8.83 15.72 -21.10
N LEU A 223 -8.06 14.88 -20.39
CA LEU A 223 -8.56 13.63 -19.85
C LEU A 223 -9.58 13.89 -18.74
N GLU A 224 -10.80 13.41 -18.93
CA GLU A 224 -11.85 13.41 -17.92
C GLU A 224 -11.43 12.50 -16.75
N ASN A 225 -11.68 12.93 -15.51
CA ASN A 225 -11.27 12.23 -14.28
C ASN A 225 -9.74 12.08 -14.09
N ALA A 226 -8.93 13.02 -14.59
CA ALA A 226 -7.47 13.03 -14.40
C ALA A 226 -7.04 12.90 -12.92
N LEU A 227 -7.81 13.44 -11.98
CA LEU A 227 -7.54 13.34 -10.54
C LEU A 227 -7.64 11.89 -10.03
N PHE A 228 -8.64 11.13 -10.48
CA PHE A 228 -8.78 9.71 -10.15
C PHE A 228 -7.56 8.91 -10.65
N TRP A 229 -7.17 9.15 -11.90
CA TRP A 229 -6.02 8.45 -12.49
C TRP A 229 -4.71 8.84 -11.80
N ALA A 230 -4.53 10.09 -11.41
CA ALA A 230 -3.37 10.53 -10.64
C ALA A 230 -3.31 9.82 -9.28
N MET A 231 -4.44 9.70 -8.59
CA MET A 231 -4.52 8.94 -7.33
C MET A 231 -4.21 7.46 -7.52
N VAL A 232 -4.73 6.83 -8.58
CA VAL A 232 -4.40 5.43 -8.93
C VAL A 232 -2.89 5.29 -9.17
N ILE A 233 -2.28 6.19 -9.93
CA ILE A 233 -0.83 6.22 -10.17
C ILE A 233 -0.06 6.35 -8.85
N PHE A 234 -0.48 7.25 -7.96
CA PHE A 234 0.13 7.42 -6.65
C PHE A 234 0.12 6.13 -5.83
N ILE A 235 -1.03 5.45 -5.75
CA ILE A 235 -1.18 4.18 -5.03
C ILE A 235 -0.32 3.08 -5.67
N LEU A 236 -0.39 2.95 -6.99
CA LEU A 236 0.36 1.93 -7.73
C LEU A 236 1.87 2.10 -7.59
N ASN A 237 2.37 3.33 -7.41
CA ASN A 237 3.78 3.59 -7.19
C ASN A 237 4.31 3.00 -5.87
N TYR A 238 3.46 2.71 -4.90
CA TYR A 238 3.86 1.98 -3.68
C TYR A 238 3.93 0.46 -3.86
N ILE A 239 3.53 -0.08 -5.01
CA ILE A 239 3.60 -1.52 -5.33
C ILE A 239 4.80 -1.76 -6.25
N PRO A 240 6.02 -2.01 -5.72
CA PRO A 240 7.23 -2.19 -6.53
C PRO A 240 7.21 -3.41 -7.45
N ILE A 241 6.20 -4.28 -7.35
CA ILE A 241 6.07 -5.52 -8.13
C ILE A 241 5.65 -5.24 -9.58
N ILE A 242 4.90 -4.16 -9.83
CA ILE A 242 4.31 -3.91 -11.15
C ILE A 242 5.39 -3.59 -12.20
N GLY A 243 6.46 -2.88 -11.82
CA GLY A 243 7.57 -2.55 -12.72
C GLY A 243 8.30 -3.77 -13.28
N GLY A 244 8.51 -4.81 -12.45
CA GLY A 244 9.18 -6.04 -12.88
C GLY A 244 8.35 -6.89 -13.84
N ILE A 245 7.02 -6.93 -13.65
CA ILE A 245 6.12 -7.69 -14.53
C ILE A 245 6.05 -7.04 -15.92
N PHE A 246 5.90 -5.72 -16.00
CA PHE A 246 5.85 -5.02 -17.28
C PHE A 246 7.20 -5.01 -18.02
N ALA A 247 8.32 -5.00 -17.29
CA ALA A 247 9.65 -5.13 -17.89
C ALA A 247 9.93 -6.50 -18.52
N VAL A 248 9.19 -7.56 -18.12
CA VAL A 248 9.31 -8.91 -18.70
C VAL A 248 8.32 -9.14 -19.84
N VAL A 249 7.19 -8.42 -19.84
CA VAL A 249 6.13 -8.56 -20.84
C VAL A 249 6.35 -7.68 -22.08
N LEU A 250 7.03 -6.54 -21.94
CA LEU A 250 7.48 -5.75 -23.08
C LEU A 250 8.83 -6.30 -23.57
N PRO A 251 8.92 -6.81 -24.82
CA PRO A 251 10.17 -7.33 -25.37
C PRO A 251 11.25 -6.24 -25.51
#